data_AF-A0A6V7KNN5-F1
#
_entry.id   AF-A0A6V7KNN5-F1
#
_cell.length_a   1.000
_cell.length_b   1.000
_cell.length_c   1.000
_cell.angle_alpha   90.00
_cell.angle_beta   90.00
_cell.angle_gamma   90.00
#
_symmetry.space_group_name_H-M   'P 1'
#
loop_
_entity.id
_entity.type
_entity.pdbx_description
1 polymer ?
#
loop_
_entity_poly.entity_id
_entity_poly.type
_entity_poly.pdbx_seq_one_letter_code
_entity_poly.pdbx_strand_id
1 'polypeptide(L)'
;ILQPLLYGRTARAPSAFSYKKIKTYHNHVEELITRLQNVRYLARDNLIKAKERSKQYYDRKLNIQEFKVGDWAFLQEENRKGKLDDHYLGPFKVHEVMPNGNIKIRVKEKRTKIVHPNQLKIAYVPEGYEGI
;
A
#
# COMPACT_ATOMS: atom_id res chain seq x y z
N ILE A 1 5.10 -21.77 6.36
CA ILE A 1 6.51 -21.35 6.06
C ILE A 1 7.06 -20.32 7.06
N LEU A 2 6.26 -19.70 7.95
CA LEU A 2 6.71 -18.61 8.85
C LEU A 2 7.09 -19.00 10.30
N GLN A 3 7.06 -20.28 10.67
CA GLN A 3 7.26 -20.68 12.07
C GLN A 3 8.67 -20.44 12.70
N PRO A 4 9.79 -20.46 11.96
CA PRO A 4 11.13 -20.29 12.56
C PRO A 4 11.42 -18.88 13.09
N LEU A 5 10.76 -17.86 12.54
CA LEU A 5 11.08 -16.46 12.83
C LEU A 5 10.64 -16.02 14.23
N LEU A 6 9.51 -16.57 14.70
CA LEU A 6 8.92 -16.17 15.99
C LEU A 6 9.54 -16.90 17.18
N TYR A 7 9.86 -18.19 17.03
CA TYR A 7 10.27 -19.05 18.16
C TYR A 7 11.74 -19.46 18.13
N GLY A 8 12.47 -19.17 17.05
CA GLY A 8 13.88 -19.56 16.92
C GLY A 8 14.15 -21.07 16.90
N ARG A 9 13.11 -21.90 16.85
CA ARG A 9 13.18 -23.37 16.79
C ARG A 9 12.17 -23.89 15.77
N THR A 10 12.54 -24.95 15.05
CA THR A 10 11.62 -25.68 14.17
C THR A 10 10.66 -26.53 15.01
N ALA A 11 9.40 -26.62 14.60
CA ALA A 11 8.40 -27.48 15.26
C ALA A 11 8.89 -28.95 15.31
N ARG A 12 8.77 -29.61 16.48
CA ARG A 12 9.07 -31.04 16.64
C ARG A 12 7.90 -31.86 16.11
N ALA A 13 7.90 -32.15 14.82
CA ALA A 13 6.99 -33.12 14.21
C ALA A 13 7.50 -34.57 14.43
N PRO A 14 6.62 -35.59 14.52
CA PRO A 14 7.03 -37.00 14.67
C PRO A 14 7.99 -37.48 13.58
N SER A 15 7.88 -36.92 12.37
CA SER A 15 8.77 -37.20 11.23
C SER A 15 10.16 -36.55 11.32
N ALA A 16 10.40 -35.65 12.29
CA ALA A 16 11.63 -34.88 12.42
C ALA A 16 12.70 -35.55 13.31
N PHE A 17 12.49 -36.80 13.73
CA PHE A 17 13.41 -37.55 14.59
C PHE A 17 14.62 -38.05 13.80
N SER A 18 15.55 -37.15 13.50
CA SER A 18 16.87 -37.49 12.96
C SER A 18 17.86 -37.62 14.13
N TYR A 19 18.53 -38.77 14.24
CA TYR A 19 19.58 -39.03 15.23
C TYR A 19 20.77 -38.08 15.03
N LYS A 20 20.70 -36.90 15.62
CA LYS A 20 21.77 -35.91 15.57
C LYS A 20 22.79 -36.20 16.66
N LYS A 21 24.06 -36.32 16.25
CA LYS A 21 25.26 -36.43 17.10
C LYS A 21 25.17 -35.37 18.22
N ILE A 22 25.29 -35.81 19.46
CA ILE A 22 25.16 -34.96 20.66
C ILE A 22 26.31 -33.96 20.64
N LYS A 23 26.05 -32.72 20.21
CA LYS A 23 26.96 -31.59 20.41
C LYS A 23 26.89 -31.22 21.90
N THR A 24 28.03 -30.82 22.48
CA THR A 24 28.05 -30.21 23.81
C THR A 24 27.01 -29.09 23.86
N TYR A 25 26.20 -29.04 24.93
CA TYR A 25 25.07 -28.12 25.08
C TYR A 25 25.43 -26.66 24.71
N HIS A 26 26.64 -26.23 25.11
CA HIS A 26 27.18 -24.91 24.82
C HIS A 26 27.27 -24.62 23.31
N ASN A 27 27.95 -25.48 22.54
CA ASN A 27 28.11 -25.33 21.10
C ASN A 27 26.77 -25.30 20.34
N HIS A 28 25.77 -26.03 20.86
CA HIS A 28 24.43 -26.00 20.26
C HIS A 28 23.73 -24.65 20.47
N VAL A 29 23.85 -24.07 21.67
CA VAL A 29 23.28 -22.75 21.99
C VAL A 29 23.96 -21.65 21.17
N GLU A 30 25.29 -21.68 21.04
CA GLU A 30 26.04 -20.71 20.21
C GLU A 30 25.64 -20.76 18.73
N GLU A 31 25.48 -21.97 18.19
CA GLU A 31 25.03 -22.17 16.81
C GLU A 31 23.61 -21.62 16.61
N LEU A 32 22.71 -21.80 17.59
CA LEU A 32 21.36 -21.25 17.53
C LEU A 32 21.35 -19.72 17.57
N ILE A 33 22.14 -19.11 18.45
CA ILE A 33 22.24 -17.64 18.57
C ILE A 33 22.76 -17.06 17.25
N THR A 34 23.85 -17.62 16.72
CA THR A 34 24.45 -17.18 15.46
C THR A 34 23.47 -17.30 14.30
N ARG A 35 22.77 -18.44 14.19
CA ARG A 35 21.73 -18.65 13.16
C ARG A 35 20.60 -17.62 13.29
N LEU A 36 20.15 -17.34 14.50
CA LEU A 36 19.07 -16.38 14.74
C LEU A 36 19.49 -14.96 14.37
N GLN A 37 20.71 -14.56 14.72
CA GLN A 37 21.27 -13.27 14.33
C GLN A 37 21.37 -13.13 12.80
N ASN A 38 21.87 -14.16 12.13
CA ASN A 38 21.97 -14.18 10.66
C ASN A 38 20.61 -14.08 9.98
N VAL A 39 19.62 -14.85 10.46
CA VAL A 39 18.25 -14.79 9.90
C VAL A 39 17.62 -13.42 10.14
N ARG A 40 17.80 -12.82 11.31
CA ARG A 40 17.31 -11.46 11.61
C ARG A 40 17.96 -10.41 10.70
N TYR A 41 19.26 -10.52 10.47
CA TYR A 41 19.99 -9.63 9.57
C TYR A 41 19.45 -9.73 8.14
N LEU A 42 19.32 -10.94 7.61
CA LEU A 42 18.78 -11.19 6.27
C LEU A 42 17.33 -10.69 6.14
N ALA A 43 16.49 -10.92 7.16
CA ALA A 43 15.12 -10.43 7.16
C ALA A 43 15.07 -8.89 7.11
N ARG A 44 15.93 -8.21 7.88
CA ARG A 44 16.02 -6.75 7.90
C ARG A 44 16.49 -6.21 6.55
N ASP A 45 17.54 -6.78 5.97
CA ASP A 45 18.06 -6.38 4.66
C ASP A 45 17.02 -6.54 3.55
N ASN A 46 16.31 -7.67 3.53
CA ASN A 46 15.21 -7.90 2.60
C ASN A 46 14.07 -6.89 2.79
N LEU A 47 13.74 -6.52 4.02
CA LEU A 47 12.71 -5.53 4.32
C LEU A 47 13.10 -4.14 3.80
N ILE A 48 14.36 -3.74 3.98
CA ILE A 48 14.89 -2.49 3.45
C ILE A 48 14.81 -2.48 1.93
N LYS A 49 15.34 -3.52 1.28
CA LYS A 49 15.30 -3.66 -0.19
C LYS A 49 13.88 -3.68 -0.75
N ALA A 50 12.95 -4.36 -0.08
CA ALA A 50 11.54 -4.38 -0.47
C ALA A 50 10.90 -2.98 -0.37
N LYS A 51 11.21 -2.23 0.70
CA LYS A 51 10.74 -0.85 0.87
C LYS A 51 11.28 0.07 -0.22
N GLU A 52 12.58 -0.02 -0.54
CA GLU A 52 13.20 0.76 -1.61
C GLU A 52 12.60 0.45 -2.98
N ARG A 53 12.44 -0.84 -3.32
CA ARG A 53 11.78 -1.25 -4.56
C ARG A 53 10.36 -0.71 -4.63
N SER A 54 9.58 -0.87 -3.56
CA SER A 54 8.20 -0.36 -3.49
C SER A 54 8.15 1.15 -3.75
N LYS A 55 9.06 1.92 -3.14
CA LYS A 55 9.18 3.36 -3.38
C LYS A 55 9.50 3.66 -4.84
N GLN A 56 10.50 3.00 -5.42
CA GLN A 56 10.87 3.19 -6.84
C GLN A 56 9.72 2.87 -7.79
N TYR A 57 8.98 1.78 -7.55
CA TYR A 57 7.82 1.44 -8.36
C TYR A 57 6.70 2.48 -8.22
N TYR A 58 6.46 2.97 -7.01
CA TYR A 58 5.48 4.00 -6.74
C TYR A 58 5.84 5.31 -7.45
N ASP A 59 7.08 5.79 -7.28
CA ASP A 59 7.60 7.02 -7.89
C ASP A 59 7.55 6.95 -9.43
N ARG A 60 7.82 5.78 -10.03
CA ARG A 60 7.69 5.57 -11.49
C ARG A 60 6.26 5.61 -12.00
N LYS A 61 5.28 5.18 -11.18
CA LYS A 61 3.86 5.11 -11.55
C LYS A 61 3.11 6.39 -11.17
N LEU A 62 3.75 7.29 -10.43
CA LEU A 62 3.19 8.55 -9.98
C LEU A 62 2.92 9.44 -11.20
N ASN A 63 1.66 9.50 -11.61
CA ASN A 63 1.21 10.49 -12.58
C ASN A 63 0.75 11.71 -11.79
N ILE A 64 1.60 12.73 -11.71
CA ILE A 64 1.28 13.97 -10.99
C ILE A 64 0.23 14.70 -11.82
N GLN A 65 -1.03 14.57 -11.43
CA GLN A 65 -2.13 15.28 -12.05
C GLN A 65 -2.32 16.59 -11.29
N GLU A 66 -1.94 17.70 -11.93
CA GLU A 66 -2.17 19.04 -11.38
C GLU A 66 -3.63 19.42 -11.61
N PHE A 67 -4.35 19.71 -10.53
CA PHE A 67 -5.73 20.18 -10.58
C PHE A 67 -5.76 21.66 -10.25
N LYS A 68 -6.54 22.45 -10.99
CA LYS A 68 -6.79 23.86 -10.71
C LYS A 68 -8.22 24.03 -10.19
N VAL A 69 -8.42 25.13 -9.44
CA VAL A 69 -9.75 25.52 -8.99
C VAL A 69 -10.62 25.80 -10.20
N GLY A 70 -11.78 25.15 -10.29
CA GLY A 70 -12.69 25.27 -11.43
C GLY A 70 -12.65 24.10 -12.42
N ASP A 71 -11.63 23.24 -12.37
CA ASP A 71 -11.56 22.05 -13.21
C ASP A 71 -12.62 21.01 -12.83
N TRP A 72 -12.99 20.17 -13.80
CA TRP A 72 -13.87 19.04 -13.58
C TRP A 72 -13.05 17.76 -13.39
N ALA A 73 -13.41 16.98 -12.38
CA ALA A 73 -12.73 15.73 -12.06
C ALA A 73 -13.72 14.63 -11.69
N PHE A 74 -13.48 13.42 -12.22
CA PHE A 74 -14.17 12.21 -11.81
C PHE A 74 -13.58 11.67 -10.51
N LEU A 75 -14.45 11.22 -9.61
CA LEU A 75 -14.04 10.59 -8.35
C LEU A 75 -14.08 9.07 -8.49
N GLN A 76 -12.97 8.40 -8.19
CA GLN A 76 -12.93 6.95 -8.16
C GLN A 76 -13.67 6.39 -6.93
N GLU A 77 -14.62 5.49 -7.15
CA GLU A 77 -15.31 4.79 -6.07
C GLU A 77 -14.55 3.53 -5.64
N GLU A 78 -14.24 3.43 -4.34
CA GLU A 78 -13.53 2.28 -3.78
C GLU A 78 -14.45 1.06 -3.60
N ASN A 79 -15.73 1.30 -3.34
CA ASN A 79 -16.68 0.27 -2.94
C ASN A 79 -17.62 -0.11 -4.09
N ARG A 80 -17.18 -1.06 -4.91
CA ARG A 80 -17.97 -1.57 -6.04
C ARG A 80 -19.15 -2.40 -5.51
N LYS A 81 -20.37 -2.05 -5.91
CA LYS A 81 -21.55 -2.87 -5.59
C LYS A 81 -21.75 -4.03 -6.56
N GLY A 82 -21.25 -3.91 -7.80
CA GLY A 82 -21.35 -4.95 -8.83
C GLY A 82 -20.08 -5.09 -9.69
N LYS A 83 -19.98 -6.22 -10.41
CA LYS A 83 -18.83 -6.53 -11.30
C LYS A 83 -18.76 -5.60 -12.53
N LEU A 84 -19.89 -5.05 -12.95
CA LEU A 84 -20.06 -4.17 -14.11
C LEU A 84 -20.43 -2.72 -13.73
N ASP A 85 -20.32 -2.37 -12.44
CA ASP A 85 -20.64 -1.03 -11.98
C ASP A 85 -19.49 -0.06 -12.32
N ASP A 86 -19.84 1.19 -12.63
CA ASP A 86 -18.87 2.22 -13.02
C ASP A 86 -17.92 2.56 -11.87
N HIS A 87 -16.62 2.64 -12.16
CA HIS A 87 -15.59 2.96 -11.15
C HIS A 87 -15.45 4.45 -10.87
N TYR A 88 -16.11 5.29 -11.65
CA TYR A 88 -15.97 6.73 -11.60
C TYR A 88 -17.34 7.36 -11.37
N LEU A 89 -17.47 8.01 -10.23
CA LEU A 89 -18.58 8.92 -9.96
C LEU A 89 -18.34 10.21 -10.73
N GLY A 90 -19.44 10.78 -11.22
CA GLY A 90 -19.53 11.83 -12.24
C GLY A 90 -18.57 13.02 -12.09
N PRO A 91 -18.58 13.93 -13.07
CA PRO A 91 -17.66 15.05 -13.06
C PRO A 91 -18.04 16.00 -11.92
N PHE A 92 -17.16 16.11 -10.93
CA PHE A 92 -17.29 17.04 -9.82
C PHE A 92 -16.38 18.25 -10.05
N LYS A 93 -16.86 19.43 -9.65
CA LYS A 93 -16.08 20.66 -9.77
C LYS A 93 -15.09 20.75 -8.61
N VAL A 94 -13.82 21.01 -8.93
CA VAL A 94 -12.78 21.30 -7.96
C VAL A 94 -13.04 22.68 -7.35
N HIS A 95 -13.28 22.72 -6.04
CA HIS A 95 -13.57 23.94 -5.31
C HIS A 95 -12.31 24.60 -4.76
N GLU A 96 -11.39 23.80 -4.23
CA GLU A 96 -10.19 24.28 -3.55
C GLU A 96 -9.10 23.22 -3.58
N VAL A 97 -7.84 23.65 -3.78
CA VAL A 97 -6.65 22.81 -3.62
C VAL A 97 -5.99 23.21 -2.31
N MET A 98 -5.93 22.28 -1.35
CA MET A 98 -5.32 22.53 -0.05
C MET A 98 -3.79 22.48 -0.17
N PRO A 99 -3.06 23.20 0.70
CA PRO A 99 -1.59 23.19 0.69
C PRO A 99 -0.99 21.80 0.96
N ASN A 100 -1.75 20.91 1.61
CA ASN A 100 -1.33 19.54 1.90
C ASN A 100 -1.43 18.60 0.68
N GLY A 101 -1.81 19.12 -0.50
CA GLY A 101 -2.00 18.33 -1.72
C GLY A 101 -3.38 17.67 -1.84
N ASN A 102 -4.24 17.79 -0.81
CA ASN A 102 -5.61 17.29 -0.86
C ASN A 102 -6.50 18.24 -1.67
N ILE A 103 -7.50 17.68 -2.36
CA ILE A 103 -8.40 18.43 -3.22
C ILE A 103 -9.81 18.38 -2.64
N LYS A 104 -10.44 19.54 -2.53
CA LYS A 104 -11.82 19.66 -2.10
C LYS A 104 -12.71 19.75 -3.34
N ILE A 105 -13.51 18.71 -3.56
CA ILE A 105 -14.50 18.65 -4.65
C ILE A 105 -15.89 19.01 -4.13
N ARG A 106 -16.69 19.63 -4.99
CA ARG A 106 -18.11 19.91 -4.73
C ARG A 106 -18.96 18.78 -5.30
N VAL A 107 -19.62 18.03 -4.43
CA VAL A 107 -20.45 16.87 -4.79
C VAL A 107 -21.91 17.27 -4.98
N LYS A 108 -22.39 18.23 -4.17
CA LYS A 108 -23.68 18.89 -4.31
C LYS A 108 -23.52 20.35 -3.88
N GLU A 109 -24.52 21.18 -4.15
CA GLU A 109 -24.55 22.61 -3.84
C GLU A 109 -24.04 22.97 -2.42
N LYS A 110 -24.36 22.15 -1.41
CA LYS A 110 -23.89 22.31 -0.01
C LYS A 110 -22.98 21.21 0.53
N ARG A 111 -22.60 20.21 -0.29
CA ARG A 111 -21.74 19.09 0.17
C ARG A 111 -20.40 19.11 -0.54
N THR A 112 -19.34 19.32 0.23
CA THR A 112 -17.95 19.21 -0.21
C THR A 112 -17.30 17.96 0.35
N LYS A 113 -16.45 17.31 -0.45
CA LYS A 113 -15.65 16.16 -0.02
C LYS A 113 -14.16 16.48 -0.23
N ILE A 114 -13.34 16.15 0.77
CA ILE A 114 -11.88 16.23 0.66
C ILE A 114 -11.40 14.86 0.20
N VAL A 115 -10.64 14.84 -0.90
CA VAL A 115 -10.15 13.61 -1.53
C VAL A 115 -8.68 13.77 -1.89
N HIS A 116 -7.97 12.64 -1.95
CA HIS A 116 -6.57 12.63 -2.38
C HIS A 116 -6.52 12.73 -3.92
N PRO A 117 -5.53 13.44 -4.52
CA PRO A 117 -5.43 13.62 -5.97
C PRO A 117 -5.41 12.30 -6.75
N ASN A 118 -4.80 11.25 -6.19
CA ASN A 118 -4.79 9.91 -6.81
C ASN A 118 -6.18 9.28 -7.00
N GLN A 119 -7.20 9.72 -6.26
CA GLN A 119 -8.59 9.26 -6.40
C GLN A 119 -9.37 10.07 -7.44
N LEU A 120 -8.75 11.12 -8.01
CA LEU A 120 -9.36 11.97 -9.00
C LEU A 120 -8.78 11.70 -10.38
N LYS A 121 -9.61 11.86 -11.40
CA LYS A 121 -9.17 11.92 -12.80
C LYS A 121 -9.71 13.17 -13.46
N ILE A 122 -8.91 13.86 -14.26
CA ILE A 122 -9.38 14.97 -15.09
C ILE A 122 -10.53 14.49 -15.98
N ALA A 123 -11.62 15.26 -15.97
CA ALA A 123 -12.77 15.09 -16.83
C ALA A 123 -12.72 16.15 -17.95
N TYR A 124 -12.91 15.72 -19.19
CA TYR A 124 -13.15 16.64 -20.31
C TYR A 124 -14.66 16.80 -20.45
N VAL A 125 -15.15 17.97 -20.07
CA VAL A 125 -16.58 18.27 -20.07
C VAL A 125 -16.86 19.32 -21.16
N PRO A 126 -17.87 19.14 -22.01
CA PRO A 126 -18.24 20.13 -23.03
C PRO A 126 -18.67 21.46 -22.39
N GLU A 127 -18.41 22.56 -23.07
CA GLU A 127 -18.83 23.90 -22.65
C GLU A 127 -20.36 23.93 -22.46
N GLY A 128 -20.81 24.34 -21.26
CA GLY A 128 -22.24 24.40 -20.90
C GLY A 128 -22.73 23.33 -19.91
N TYR A 129 -21.85 22.50 -19.36
CA TYR A 129 -22.24 21.56 -18.30
C TYR A 129 -22.34 22.26 -16.94
N GLU A 130 -23.56 22.33 -16.40
CA GLU A 130 -23.83 22.96 -15.10
C GLU A 130 -23.66 22.00 -13.91
N GLY A 131 -23.32 20.74 -14.15
CA GLY A 131 -23.25 19.73 -13.08
C GLY A 131 -24.63 19.31 -12.59
N ILE A 132 -24.62 18.47 -11.55
CA ILE A 132 -25.81 18.05 -10.78
C ILE A 132 -25.65 18.56 -9.35
#